data_AF-A0A1F2U1Y8-F1
#
_entry.id   AF-A0A1F2U1Y8-F1
#
_cell.length_a   1.000
_cell.length_b   1.000
_cell.length_c   1.000
_cell.angle_alpha   90.00
_cell.angle_beta   90.00
_cell.angle_gamma   90.00
#
_symmetry.space_group_name_H-M   'P 1'
#
loop_
_entity.id
_entity.type
_entity.pdbx_description
1 polymer ?
#
loop_
_entity_poly.entity_id
_entity_poly.type
_entity_poly.pdbx_seq_one_letter_code
_entity_poly.pdbx_strand_id
1 'polypeptide(L)'
;MDRLVDLLAENATIVVSGTKLASQLRVSPSTLWEWMERLREMGVQVRGWPGSGYQLEKVPDLLTPQSVRNRLHLGKFGCRVHHRYTVDSTMSEAGRLAVGKAPHGTLVIAEEQTAGRGRFGRIWHSERATGLYFSLILRPPLSPPAAPVLTLLSGVAAAEVLQEESRLPMDLRWPNDVMVSGKKCAGILVEMTAEPERIEHVLVGIGINVNQEQIPPALAAEATSLRREADGTFSRLEILTALLKRLEHYYNRFLEEGAGVIVRRFCEISSYASGKRVRVTDGTRVTTGQTAGLTPEGVLQVRRDDGQTELIRSGQVRPE
;
A
#
# COMPACT_ATOMS: atom_id res chain seq x y z
N MET A 1 -7.29 -21.11 -6.20
CA MET A 1 -8.03 -20.66 -5.02
C MET A 1 -8.79 -19.37 -5.28
N ASP A 2 -8.23 -18.36 -5.95
CA ASP A 2 -8.96 -17.11 -6.30
C ASP A 2 -10.32 -17.37 -6.96
N ARG A 3 -10.35 -18.25 -7.97
CA ARG A 3 -11.61 -18.64 -8.64
C ARG A 3 -12.62 -19.32 -7.72
N LEU A 4 -12.17 -20.04 -6.69
CA LEU A 4 -13.08 -20.61 -5.67
C LEU A 4 -13.71 -19.49 -4.85
N VAL A 5 -12.91 -18.50 -4.44
CA VAL A 5 -13.39 -17.32 -3.70
C VAL A 5 -14.38 -16.54 -4.55
N ASP A 6 -14.07 -16.30 -5.83
CA ASP A 6 -14.96 -15.58 -6.75
C ASP A 6 -16.31 -16.32 -6.90
N LEU A 7 -16.28 -17.64 -7.12
CA LEU A 7 -17.50 -18.46 -7.22
C LEU A 7 -18.33 -18.45 -5.93
N LEU A 8 -17.67 -18.51 -4.77
CA LEU A 8 -18.35 -18.42 -3.48
C LEU A 8 -18.96 -17.04 -3.27
N ALA A 9 -18.25 -15.96 -3.63
CA ALA A 9 -18.71 -14.59 -3.50
C ALA A 9 -19.90 -14.28 -4.42
N GLU A 10 -19.87 -14.76 -5.67
CA GLU A 10 -20.99 -14.66 -6.63
C GLU A 10 -22.27 -15.35 -6.13
N ASN A 11 -22.12 -16.35 -5.24
CA ASN A 11 -23.21 -17.16 -4.69
C ASN A 11 -23.33 -17.01 -3.17
N ALA A 12 -22.94 -15.86 -2.61
CA ALA A 12 -22.79 -15.68 -1.16
C ALA A 12 -24.07 -15.97 -0.35
N THR A 13 -25.25 -15.84 -0.95
CA THR A 13 -26.54 -16.03 -0.26
C THR A 13 -27.07 -17.47 -0.29
N ILE A 14 -26.38 -18.40 -0.97
CA ILE A 14 -26.86 -19.78 -1.13
C ILE A 14 -25.78 -20.81 -0.77
N VAL A 15 -26.22 -22.05 -0.50
CA VAL A 15 -25.32 -23.19 -0.41
C VAL A 15 -24.94 -23.65 -1.81
N VAL A 16 -23.65 -23.57 -2.14
CA VAL A 16 -23.13 -24.06 -3.42
C VAL A 16 -22.66 -25.50 -3.24
N SER A 17 -23.16 -26.39 -4.09
CA SER A 17 -22.82 -27.81 -4.01
C SER A 17 -21.32 -28.08 -4.12
N GLY A 18 -20.78 -28.92 -3.24
CA GLY A 18 -19.35 -29.27 -3.23
C GLY A 18 -18.91 -29.98 -4.51
N THR A 19 -19.75 -30.87 -5.06
CA THR A 19 -19.48 -31.56 -6.33
C THR A 19 -19.52 -30.57 -7.51
N LYS A 20 -20.46 -29.62 -7.51
CA LYS A 20 -20.52 -28.55 -8.50
C LYS A 20 -19.27 -27.66 -8.47
N LEU A 21 -18.83 -27.24 -7.28
CA LEU A 21 -17.61 -26.45 -7.10
C LEU A 21 -16.37 -27.22 -7.61
N ALA A 22 -16.20 -28.48 -7.19
CA ALA A 22 -15.07 -29.31 -7.61
C ALA A 22 -15.03 -29.47 -9.14
N SER A 23 -16.19 -29.73 -9.76
CA SER A 23 -16.34 -29.83 -11.21
C SER A 23 -16.01 -28.51 -11.94
N GLN A 24 -16.53 -27.37 -11.49
CA GLN A 24 -16.28 -26.08 -12.12
C GLN A 24 -14.81 -25.63 -12.00
N LEU A 25 -14.18 -25.97 -10.88
CA LEU A 25 -12.77 -25.70 -10.61
C LEU A 25 -11.83 -26.74 -11.23
N ARG A 26 -12.35 -27.85 -11.74
CA ARG A 26 -11.59 -29.00 -12.28
C ARG A 26 -10.59 -29.57 -11.28
N VAL A 27 -11.03 -29.78 -10.04
CA VAL A 27 -10.24 -30.36 -8.94
C VAL A 27 -10.97 -31.52 -8.28
N SER A 28 -10.27 -32.35 -7.51
CA SER A 28 -10.91 -33.40 -6.71
C SER A 28 -11.66 -32.82 -5.50
N PRO A 29 -12.63 -33.57 -4.93
CA PRO A 29 -13.28 -33.17 -3.68
C PRO A 29 -12.30 -32.98 -2.51
N SER A 30 -11.24 -33.78 -2.44
CA SER A 30 -10.20 -33.65 -1.40
C SER A 30 -9.42 -32.35 -1.54
N THR A 31 -9.00 -31.98 -2.76
CA THR A 31 -8.33 -30.70 -3.02
C THR A 31 -9.24 -29.51 -2.75
N LEU A 32 -10.54 -29.62 -3.09
CA LEU A 32 -11.52 -28.59 -2.73
C LEU A 32 -11.60 -28.41 -1.21
N TRP A 33 -11.64 -29.51 -0.45
CA TRP A 33 -11.67 -29.47 1.01
C TRP A 33 -10.41 -28.80 1.58
N GLU A 34 -9.21 -29.17 1.10
CA GLU A 34 -7.95 -28.53 1.49
C GLU A 34 -7.95 -27.02 1.22
N TRP A 35 -8.48 -26.59 0.07
CA TRP A 35 -8.60 -25.18 -0.27
C TRP A 35 -9.57 -24.45 0.66
N MET A 36 -10.67 -25.09 1.06
CA MET A 36 -11.62 -24.53 2.00
C MET A 36 -11.00 -24.33 3.39
N GLU A 37 -10.24 -25.31 3.89
CA GLU A 37 -9.54 -25.14 5.17
C GLU A 37 -8.53 -24.00 5.11
N ARG A 38 -7.78 -23.88 4.01
CA ARG A 38 -6.86 -22.73 3.81
C ARG A 38 -7.59 -21.39 3.79
N LEU A 39 -8.78 -21.31 3.19
CA LEU A 39 -9.60 -20.09 3.23
C LEU A 39 -10.04 -19.77 4.67
N ARG A 40 -10.43 -20.77 5.46
CA ARG A 40 -10.79 -20.57 6.88
C ARG A 40 -9.61 -20.11 7.71
N GLU A 41 -8.42 -20.67 7.49
CA GLU A 41 -7.16 -20.21 8.12
C GLU A 41 -6.82 -18.74 7.80
N MET A 42 -7.36 -18.20 6.71
CA MET A 42 -7.24 -16.79 6.34
C MET A 42 -8.37 -15.91 6.89
N GLY A 43 -9.24 -16.46 7.75
CA GLY A 43 -10.37 -15.72 8.32
C GLY A 43 -11.60 -15.65 7.41
N VAL A 44 -11.64 -16.38 6.28
CA VAL A 44 -12.85 -16.48 5.47
C VAL A 44 -13.86 -17.37 6.19
N GLN A 45 -15.01 -16.79 6.54
CA GLN A 45 -16.09 -17.52 7.21
C GLN A 45 -16.91 -18.33 6.21
N VAL A 46 -16.47 -19.57 5.94
CA VAL A 46 -17.17 -20.53 5.07
C VAL A 46 -17.77 -21.66 5.89
N ARG A 47 -19.09 -21.76 5.88
CA ARG A 47 -19.83 -22.85 6.49
C ARG A 47 -19.91 -24.04 5.55
N GLY A 48 -19.51 -25.21 6.03
CA GLY A 48 -19.75 -26.49 5.36
C GLY A 48 -21.09 -27.08 5.76
N TRP A 49 -21.88 -27.51 4.78
CA TRP A 49 -23.13 -28.22 4.96
C TRP A 49 -22.93 -29.68 4.54
N PRO A 50 -22.88 -30.64 5.49
CA PRO A 50 -22.61 -32.05 5.20
C PRO A 50 -23.54 -32.58 4.11
N GLY A 51 -22.97 -33.26 3.11
CA GLY A 51 -23.73 -33.82 1.98
C GLY A 51 -24.25 -32.82 0.94
N SER A 52 -24.26 -31.52 1.25
CA SER A 52 -24.76 -30.47 0.35
C SER A 52 -23.61 -29.71 -0.31
N GLY A 53 -22.79 -29.01 0.48
CA GLY A 53 -21.76 -28.12 -0.06
C GLY A 53 -21.32 -27.03 0.91
N TYR A 54 -21.10 -25.82 0.41
CA TYR A 54 -20.48 -24.72 1.16
C TYR A 54 -21.20 -23.39 0.94
N GLN A 55 -21.20 -22.53 1.95
CA GLN A 55 -21.81 -21.20 1.90
C GLN A 55 -20.91 -20.18 2.62
N LEU A 56 -20.82 -18.97 2.10
CA LEU A 56 -20.19 -17.85 2.82
C LEU A 56 -21.13 -17.32 3.90
N GLU A 57 -20.62 -17.19 5.13
CA GLU A 57 -21.36 -16.49 6.20
C GLU A 57 -21.17 -14.98 6.10
N LYS A 58 -20.00 -14.56 5.62
CA LYS A 58 -19.66 -13.17 5.32
C LYS A 58 -18.86 -13.12 4.02
N VAL A 59 -19.10 -12.08 3.22
CA VAL A 59 -18.28 -11.84 2.03
C VAL A 59 -16.83 -11.63 2.49
N PRO A 60 -15.87 -12.42 1.99
CA PRO A 60 -14.48 -12.28 2.38
C PRO A 60 -13.95 -10.90 1.97
N ASP A 61 -13.23 -10.24 2.86
CA ASP A 61 -12.39 -9.08 2.52
C ASP A 61 -11.11 -9.56 1.81
N LEU A 62 -11.24 -10.36 0.74
CA LEU A 62 -10.11 -10.88 -0.02
C LEU A 62 -9.86 -10.06 -1.28
N LEU A 63 -8.59 -9.91 -1.63
CA LEU A 63 -8.14 -8.99 -2.67
C LEU A 63 -7.91 -9.72 -3.99
N THR A 64 -8.88 -10.56 -4.39
CA THR A 64 -8.74 -11.40 -5.58
C THR A 64 -8.56 -10.55 -6.84
N PRO A 65 -7.82 -11.03 -7.85
CA PRO A 65 -7.63 -10.31 -9.10
C PRO A 65 -8.94 -9.88 -9.77
N GLN A 66 -9.98 -10.73 -9.69
CA GLN A 66 -11.28 -10.41 -10.28
C GLN A 66 -11.98 -9.28 -9.52
N SER A 67 -11.97 -9.32 -8.19
CA SER A 67 -12.58 -8.30 -7.34
C SER A 67 -11.95 -6.93 -7.53
N VAL A 68 -10.61 -6.88 -7.67
CA VAL A 68 -9.88 -5.64 -7.97
C VAL A 68 -10.21 -5.12 -9.37
N ARG A 69 -10.15 -5.97 -10.41
CA ARG A 69 -10.43 -5.56 -11.80
C ARG A 69 -11.86 -5.07 -12.00
N ASN A 70 -12.83 -5.70 -11.33
CA ASN A 70 -14.24 -5.30 -11.38
C ASN A 70 -14.50 -3.89 -10.85
N ARG A 71 -13.54 -3.23 -10.18
CA ARG A 71 -13.69 -1.86 -9.66
C ARG A 71 -12.83 -0.82 -10.39
N LEU A 72 -11.99 -1.24 -11.33
CA LEU A 72 -10.96 -0.42 -12.00
C LEU A 72 -11.16 -0.27 -13.51
N HIS A 73 -12.41 -0.23 -13.99
CA HIS A 73 -12.79 -0.33 -15.41
C HIS A 73 -12.15 0.66 -16.40
N LEU A 74 -11.52 1.76 -15.94
CA LEU A 74 -11.07 2.86 -16.81
C LEU A 74 -9.57 3.21 -16.66
N GLY A 75 -8.82 2.52 -15.78
CA GLY A 75 -7.44 2.86 -15.43
C GLY A 75 -6.39 1.86 -15.92
N LYS A 76 -5.13 2.29 -16.06
CA LYS A 76 -3.98 1.42 -16.32
C LYS A 76 -3.44 0.79 -15.04
N PHE A 77 -3.65 1.43 -13.88
CA PHE A 77 -3.14 0.92 -12.61
C PHE A 77 -4.02 -0.23 -12.13
N GLY A 78 -3.41 -1.40 -11.89
CA GLY A 78 -4.15 -2.62 -11.59
C GLY A 78 -4.71 -3.34 -12.83
N CYS A 79 -4.30 -2.97 -14.05
CA CYS A 79 -4.73 -3.67 -15.28
C CYS A 79 -4.29 -5.15 -15.30
N ARG A 80 -3.16 -5.46 -14.65
CA ARG A 80 -2.70 -6.83 -14.35
C ARG A 80 -2.49 -6.95 -12.86
N VAL A 81 -3.14 -7.93 -12.24
CA VAL A 81 -3.09 -8.15 -10.79
C VAL A 81 -2.49 -9.52 -10.53
N HIS A 82 -1.36 -9.54 -9.82
CA HIS A 82 -0.70 -10.72 -9.29
C HIS A 82 -1.02 -10.81 -7.80
N HIS A 83 -2.01 -11.63 -7.45
CA HIS A 83 -2.37 -11.91 -6.06
C HIS A 83 -1.50 -13.03 -5.49
N ARG A 84 -1.09 -12.86 -4.24
CA ARG A 84 -0.34 -13.84 -3.45
C ARG A 84 -1.00 -14.00 -2.10
N TYR A 85 -1.23 -15.24 -1.70
CA TYR A 85 -1.67 -15.55 -0.35
C TYR A 85 -0.57 -15.22 0.67
N THR A 86 0.64 -15.70 0.41
CA THR A 86 1.84 -15.39 1.19
C THR A 86 3.00 -15.19 0.22
N VAL A 87 3.86 -14.21 0.51
CA VAL A 87 5.06 -13.91 -0.28
C VAL A 87 6.21 -13.48 0.63
N ASP A 88 7.45 -13.48 0.13
CA ASP A 88 8.58 -12.85 0.83
C ASP A 88 8.32 -11.34 0.97
N SER A 89 8.21 -10.64 -0.16
CA SER A 89 7.76 -9.26 -0.22
C SER A 89 7.11 -8.98 -1.57
N THR A 90 6.05 -8.16 -1.57
CA THR A 90 5.44 -7.65 -2.80
C THR A 90 6.43 -6.82 -3.62
N MET A 91 7.37 -6.13 -2.98
CA MET A 91 8.46 -5.41 -3.67
C MET A 91 9.41 -6.36 -4.39
N SER A 92 9.82 -7.45 -3.75
CA SER A 92 10.70 -8.46 -4.35
C SER A 92 10.03 -9.15 -5.54
N GLU A 93 8.76 -9.51 -5.39
CA GLU A 93 7.97 -10.11 -6.47
C GLU A 93 7.74 -9.13 -7.63
N ALA A 94 7.42 -7.87 -7.33
CA ALA A 94 7.29 -6.82 -8.34
C ALA A 94 8.61 -6.60 -9.10
N GLY A 95 9.76 -6.65 -8.41
CA GLY A 95 11.08 -6.60 -9.04
C GLY A 95 11.32 -7.77 -10.00
N ARG A 96 11.02 -9.01 -9.60
CA ARG A 96 11.11 -10.19 -10.46
C ARG A 96 10.25 -10.03 -11.72
N LEU A 97 9.01 -9.57 -11.57
CA LEU A 97 8.09 -9.32 -12.69
C LEU A 97 8.55 -8.15 -13.58
N ALA A 98 9.12 -7.09 -13.00
CA ALA A 98 9.61 -5.94 -13.75
C ALA A 98 10.80 -6.29 -14.64
N VAL A 99 11.72 -7.14 -14.16
CA VAL A 99 12.81 -7.74 -14.97
C VAL A 99 12.23 -8.57 -16.11
N GLY A 100 11.19 -9.37 -15.83
CA GLY A 100 10.39 -10.08 -16.84
C GLY A 100 9.53 -9.17 -17.74
N LYS A 101 9.80 -7.87 -17.77
CA LYS A 101 9.12 -6.86 -18.60
C LYS A 101 7.62 -6.77 -18.39
N ALA A 102 7.14 -7.02 -17.16
CA ALA A 102 5.75 -6.75 -16.80
C ALA A 102 5.38 -5.29 -17.15
N PRO A 103 4.16 -5.06 -17.69
CA PRO A 103 3.78 -3.76 -18.21
C PRO A 103 3.56 -2.74 -17.09
N HIS A 104 3.60 -1.46 -17.49
CA HIS A 104 3.20 -0.34 -16.66
C HIS A 104 1.81 -0.57 -16.03
N GLY A 105 1.67 -0.26 -14.75
CA GLY A 105 0.42 -0.43 -14.00
C GLY A 105 0.19 -1.84 -13.48
N THR A 106 1.13 -2.77 -13.65
CA THR A 106 1.04 -4.11 -13.04
C THR A 106 1.09 -4.00 -11.52
N LEU A 107 0.12 -4.62 -10.86
CA LEU A 107 -0.04 -4.65 -9.41
C LEU A 107 0.34 -6.03 -8.87
N VAL A 108 1.22 -6.06 -7.87
CA VAL A 108 1.44 -7.22 -7.02
C VAL A 108 0.80 -6.94 -5.67
N ILE A 109 -0.02 -7.86 -5.18
CA ILE A 109 -0.69 -7.72 -3.89
C ILE A 109 -0.60 -9.01 -3.10
N ALA A 110 -0.42 -8.89 -1.78
CA ALA A 110 -0.33 -10.04 -0.90
C ALA A 110 -1.23 -9.91 0.34
N GLU A 111 -1.76 -11.04 0.80
CA GLU A 111 -2.47 -11.11 2.08
C GLU A 111 -1.50 -11.13 3.26
N GLU A 112 -0.26 -11.60 3.06
CA GLU A 112 0.80 -11.68 4.06
C GLU A 112 2.18 -11.52 3.40
N GLN A 113 3.11 -10.82 4.07
CA GLN A 113 4.53 -10.83 3.72
C GLN A 113 5.36 -11.39 4.87
N THR A 114 6.21 -12.37 4.56
CA THR A 114 7.11 -13.01 5.55
C THR A 114 8.41 -12.23 5.74
N ALA A 115 8.78 -11.39 4.77
CA ALA A 115 9.97 -10.55 4.77
C ALA A 115 9.66 -9.16 4.18
N GLY A 116 8.58 -8.53 4.66
CA GLY A 116 8.15 -7.21 4.20
C GLY A 116 9.27 -6.17 4.36
N ARG A 117 9.46 -5.32 3.34
CA ARG A 117 10.59 -4.38 3.24
C ARG A 117 10.16 -2.94 3.54
N GLY A 118 10.99 -2.22 4.27
CA GLY A 118 10.93 -0.78 4.48
C GLY A 118 12.24 -0.09 4.09
N ARG A 119 12.29 1.24 4.24
CA ARG A 119 13.51 2.03 3.99
C ARG A 119 14.64 1.63 4.94
N PHE A 120 15.88 1.79 4.49
CA PHE A 120 17.10 1.56 5.28
C PHE A 120 17.19 0.14 5.87
N GLY A 121 16.70 -0.87 5.14
CA GLY A 121 16.75 -2.27 5.55
C GLY A 121 15.80 -2.66 6.68
N ARG A 122 14.89 -1.76 7.09
CA ARG A 122 13.89 -2.07 8.12
C ARG A 122 12.84 -3.05 7.60
N ILE A 123 12.28 -3.83 8.51
CA ILE A 123 11.21 -4.78 8.21
C ILE A 123 9.85 -4.08 8.34
N TRP A 124 8.98 -4.32 7.36
CA TRP A 124 7.57 -3.94 7.42
C TRP A 124 6.73 -5.14 7.90
N HIS A 125 6.22 -5.06 9.13
CA HIS A 125 5.37 -6.12 9.69
C HIS A 125 4.06 -6.23 8.92
N SER A 126 3.81 -7.40 8.33
CA SER A 126 2.68 -7.62 7.41
C SER A 126 1.79 -8.75 7.91
N GLU A 127 1.00 -8.47 8.95
CA GLU A 127 0.05 -9.43 9.51
C GLU A 127 -0.96 -9.90 8.44
N ARG A 128 -1.20 -11.21 8.43
CA ARG A 128 -2.06 -11.89 7.46
C ARG A 128 -3.47 -11.32 7.44
N ALA A 129 -3.96 -10.99 6.25
CA ALA A 129 -5.35 -10.61 5.96
C ALA A 129 -5.90 -9.39 6.75
N THR A 130 -5.07 -8.65 7.49
CA THR A 130 -5.49 -7.48 8.26
C THR A 130 -5.04 -6.16 7.63
N GLY A 131 -3.93 -6.15 6.89
CA GLY A 131 -3.40 -4.97 6.22
C GLY A 131 -3.53 -5.02 4.69
N LEU A 132 -3.14 -3.91 4.06
CA LEU A 132 -2.96 -3.82 2.62
C LEU A 132 -1.46 -3.77 2.31
N TYR A 133 -0.98 -4.75 1.56
CA TYR A 133 0.42 -4.84 1.16
C TYR A 133 0.49 -5.03 -0.34
N PHE A 134 0.95 -4.03 -1.07
CA PHE A 134 1.03 -4.10 -2.52
C PHE A 134 2.23 -3.35 -3.08
N SER A 135 2.56 -3.65 -4.33
CA SER A 135 3.59 -2.95 -5.09
C SER A 135 3.13 -2.75 -6.52
N LEU A 136 3.27 -1.53 -7.02
CA LEU A 136 2.88 -1.14 -8.36
C LEU A 136 4.14 -0.96 -9.23
N ILE A 137 4.14 -1.55 -10.42
CA ILE A 137 5.21 -1.42 -11.40
C ILE A 137 4.88 -0.25 -12.33
N LEU A 138 5.68 0.80 -12.28
CA LEU A 138 5.60 1.96 -13.14
C LEU A 138 6.75 1.97 -14.14
N ARG A 139 6.48 2.49 -15.33
CA ARG A 139 7.48 2.74 -16.39
C ARG A 139 7.32 4.18 -16.87
N PRO A 140 7.70 5.18 -16.06
CA PRO A 140 7.49 6.57 -16.39
C PRO A 140 8.53 7.07 -17.41
N PRO A 141 8.14 7.95 -18.35
CA PRO A 141 9.06 8.58 -19.28
C PRO A 141 9.79 9.76 -18.59
N LEU A 142 10.49 9.47 -17.49
CA LEU A 142 11.13 10.47 -16.63
C LEU A 142 12.64 10.25 -16.55
N SER A 143 13.37 11.33 -16.25
CA SER A 143 14.76 11.24 -15.85
C SER A 143 14.89 10.78 -14.39
N PRO A 144 15.98 10.09 -14.00
CA PRO A 144 16.18 9.60 -12.63
C PRO A 144 16.00 10.67 -11.53
N PRO A 145 16.44 11.94 -11.70
CA PRO A 145 16.25 12.98 -10.69
C PRO A 145 14.79 13.34 -10.39
N ALA A 146 13.85 13.04 -11.30
CA ALA A 146 12.43 13.33 -11.10
C ALA A 146 11.68 12.24 -10.32
N ALA A 147 12.27 11.03 -10.18
CA ALA A 147 11.65 9.89 -9.52
C ALA A 147 11.29 10.07 -8.03
N PRO A 148 12.06 10.81 -7.20
CA PRO A 148 11.75 10.97 -5.78
C PRO A 148 10.33 11.52 -5.49
N VAL A 149 9.81 12.36 -6.40
CA VAL A 149 8.45 12.93 -6.31
C VAL A 149 7.36 11.86 -6.28
N LEU A 150 7.60 10.68 -6.87
CA LEU A 150 6.68 9.54 -6.81
C LEU A 150 6.43 9.07 -5.37
N THR A 151 7.38 9.28 -4.45
CA THR A 151 7.19 8.99 -3.02
C THR A 151 6.18 9.96 -2.40
N LEU A 152 6.34 11.27 -2.64
CA LEU A 152 5.42 12.30 -2.14
C LEU A 152 4.04 12.13 -2.73
N LEU A 153 3.97 11.86 -4.04
CA LEU A 153 2.74 11.56 -4.77
C LEU A 153 1.97 10.41 -4.14
N SER A 154 2.67 9.32 -3.85
CA SER A 154 2.07 8.13 -3.24
C SER A 154 1.61 8.39 -1.81
N GLY A 155 2.37 9.20 -1.06
CA GLY A 155 1.97 9.70 0.26
C GLY A 155 0.68 10.51 0.19
N VAL A 156 0.61 11.53 -0.68
CA VAL A 156 -0.57 12.37 -0.88
C VAL A 156 -1.79 11.53 -1.24
N ALA A 157 -1.65 10.63 -2.22
CA ALA A 157 -2.73 9.75 -2.63
C ALA A 157 -3.24 8.86 -1.48
N ALA A 158 -2.31 8.29 -0.70
CA ALA A 158 -2.66 7.44 0.45
C ALA A 158 -3.33 8.24 1.56
N ALA A 159 -2.79 9.41 1.95
CA ALA A 159 -3.37 10.22 3.01
C ALA A 159 -4.79 10.68 2.67
N GLU A 160 -5.04 11.16 1.45
CA GLU A 160 -6.38 11.59 1.04
C GLU A 160 -7.39 10.46 1.05
N VAL A 161 -7.03 9.31 0.45
CA VAL A 161 -7.94 8.15 0.40
C VAL A 161 -8.21 7.61 1.79
N LEU A 162 -7.18 7.48 2.62
CA LEU A 162 -7.37 7.02 4.00
C LEU A 162 -8.23 8.00 4.80
N GLN A 163 -8.07 9.31 4.61
CA GLN A 163 -8.93 10.30 5.25
C GLN A 163 -10.37 10.24 4.75
N GLU A 164 -10.60 10.05 3.45
CA GLU A 164 -11.94 9.91 2.85
C GLU A 164 -12.66 8.66 3.37
N GLU A 165 -11.98 7.51 3.38
CA GLU A 165 -12.55 6.22 3.78
C GLU A 165 -12.73 6.10 5.30
N SER A 166 -11.80 6.64 6.11
CA SER A 166 -11.84 6.50 7.57
C SER A 166 -12.37 7.71 8.33
N ARG A 167 -12.44 8.88 7.68
CA ARG A 167 -12.75 10.19 8.31
C ARG A 167 -11.80 10.61 9.44
N LEU A 168 -10.69 9.91 9.59
CA LEU A 168 -9.64 10.24 10.56
C LEU A 168 -8.74 11.36 10.00
N PRO A 169 -8.16 12.22 10.86
CA PRO A 169 -7.27 13.29 10.43
C PRO A 169 -5.90 12.72 10.04
N MET A 170 -5.74 12.39 8.76
CA MET A 170 -4.47 11.90 8.22
C MET A 170 -3.46 13.06 8.13
N ASP A 171 -2.21 12.74 8.39
CA ASP A 171 -1.08 13.63 8.22
C ASP A 171 0.04 12.91 7.44
N LEU A 172 0.95 13.69 6.86
CA LEU A 172 2.11 13.17 6.15
C LEU A 172 3.38 13.56 6.88
N ARG A 173 4.22 12.57 7.19
CA ARG A 173 5.57 12.81 7.65
C ARG A 173 6.54 12.54 6.51
N TRP A 174 7.22 13.61 6.10
CA TRP A 174 8.17 13.55 4.99
C TRP A 174 9.25 12.48 5.24
N PRO A 175 9.63 11.71 4.20
CA PRO A 175 9.10 11.75 2.84
C PRO A 175 7.97 10.76 2.57
N ASN A 176 7.71 9.78 3.44
CA ASN A 176 7.10 8.52 3.03
C ASN A 176 6.18 7.85 4.07
N ASP A 177 5.80 8.54 5.14
CA ASP A 177 4.94 7.98 6.18
C ASP A 177 3.59 8.69 6.19
N VAL A 178 2.51 7.92 6.20
CA VAL A 178 1.15 8.43 6.50
C VAL A 178 0.89 8.18 7.98
N MET A 179 0.43 9.23 8.65
CA MET A 179 0.30 9.33 10.08
C MET A 179 -1.16 9.60 10.47
N VAL A 180 -1.55 9.13 11.64
CA VAL A 180 -2.81 9.48 12.32
C VAL A 180 -2.53 9.47 13.82
N SER A 181 -3.03 10.48 14.54
CA SER A 181 -2.78 10.63 15.98
C SER A 181 -1.28 10.58 16.36
N GLY A 182 -0.40 11.08 15.47
CA GLY A 182 1.06 11.04 15.65
C GLY A 182 1.73 9.69 15.43
N LYS A 183 0.97 8.63 15.10
CA LYS A 183 1.46 7.27 14.83
C LYS A 183 1.33 6.91 13.37
N LYS A 184 2.23 6.06 12.89
CA LYS A 184 2.28 5.62 11.49
C LYS A 184 1.20 4.58 11.21
N CYS A 185 0.36 4.84 10.22
CA CYS A 185 -0.63 3.86 9.72
C CYS A 185 -0.25 3.32 8.32
N ALA A 186 0.52 4.05 7.52
CA ALA A 186 1.02 3.56 6.25
C ALA A 186 2.47 3.97 5.96
N GLY A 187 3.17 3.15 5.19
CA GLY A 187 4.52 3.40 4.71
C GLY A 187 4.62 3.22 3.20
N ILE A 188 5.29 4.17 2.56
CA ILE A 188 5.64 4.10 1.13
C ILE A 188 7.13 3.76 0.98
N LEU A 189 7.43 2.87 0.05
CA LEU A 189 8.78 2.57 -0.41
C LEU A 189 8.81 2.67 -1.94
N VAL A 190 9.67 3.54 -2.46
CA VAL A 190 9.90 3.66 -3.90
C VAL A 190 11.31 3.19 -4.21
N GLU A 191 11.43 2.21 -5.10
CA GLU A 191 12.71 1.72 -5.64
C GLU A 191 12.73 1.92 -7.15
N MET A 192 13.87 2.33 -7.69
CA MET A 192 14.03 2.66 -9.10
C MET A 192 15.18 1.86 -9.69
N THR A 193 14.94 1.30 -10.88
CA THR A 193 15.98 0.75 -11.73
C THR A 193 16.10 1.67 -12.95
N ALA A 194 17.28 2.23 -13.16
CA ALA A 194 17.53 3.20 -14.22
C ALA A 194 18.92 2.98 -14.84
N GLU A 195 19.00 3.30 -16.13
CA GLU A 195 20.25 3.60 -16.82
C GLU A 195 20.52 5.11 -16.69
N PRO A 196 21.74 5.61 -16.98
CA PRO A 196 22.11 7.01 -16.77
C PRO A 196 21.13 8.04 -17.36
N GLU A 197 20.49 7.70 -18.49
CA GLU A 197 19.63 8.61 -19.24
C GLU A 197 18.13 8.27 -19.14
N ARG A 198 17.77 7.07 -18.69
CA ARG A 198 16.37 6.62 -18.65
C ARG A 198 16.05 5.75 -17.46
N ILE A 199 14.84 5.93 -16.94
CA ILE A 199 14.25 5.00 -15.98
C ILE A 199 13.75 3.76 -16.74
N GLU A 200 14.20 2.57 -16.34
CA GLU A 200 13.66 1.33 -16.88
C GLU A 200 12.31 0.99 -16.22
N HIS A 201 12.27 1.07 -14.89
CA HIS A 201 11.07 0.90 -14.10
C HIS A 201 11.21 1.53 -12.70
N VAL A 202 10.07 1.85 -12.10
CA VAL A 202 9.93 2.24 -10.70
C VAL A 202 8.96 1.29 -10.02
N LEU A 203 9.31 0.81 -8.84
CA LEU A 203 8.44 0.03 -7.97
C LEU A 203 7.93 0.94 -6.86
N VAL A 204 6.61 1.04 -6.73
CA VAL A 204 5.95 1.79 -5.66
C VAL A 204 5.29 0.79 -4.73
N GLY A 205 5.95 0.48 -3.61
CA GLY A 205 5.45 -0.35 -2.53
C GLY A 205 4.68 0.46 -1.50
N ILE A 206 3.48 0.02 -1.15
CA ILE A 206 2.66 0.66 -0.12
C ILE A 206 2.18 -0.43 0.85
N GLY A 207 2.49 -0.22 2.12
CA GLY A 207 1.98 -1.00 3.25
C GLY A 207 1.05 -0.15 4.10
N ILE A 208 -0.15 -0.63 4.40
CA ILE A 208 -1.15 0.06 5.21
C ILE A 208 -1.65 -0.86 6.31
N ASN A 209 -1.63 -0.36 7.54
CA ASN A 209 -2.27 -0.98 8.69
C ASN A 209 -3.77 -0.62 8.69
N VAL A 210 -4.61 -1.54 8.22
CA VAL A 210 -6.05 -1.33 8.08
C VAL A 210 -6.80 -1.88 9.31
N ASN A 211 -6.88 -3.20 9.45
CA ASN A 211 -7.76 -3.90 10.40
C ASN A 211 -7.02 -4.60 11.54
N GLN A 212 -5.72 -4.33 11.74
CA GLN A 212 -4.95 -4.89 12.86
C GLN A 212 -5.59 -4.48 14.19
N GLU A 213 -5.92 -5.45 15.03
CA GLU A 213 -6.40 -5.18 16.41
C GLU A 213 -5.22 -4.89 17.34
N GLN A 214 -4.10 -5.58 17.13
CA GLN A 214 -2.90 -5.48 17.95
C GLN A 214 -1.74 -5.02 17.09
N ILE A 215 -0.94 -4.11 17.63
CA ILE A 215 0.34 -3.71 17.05
C ILE A 215 1.43 -4.41 17.88
N PRO A 216 2.46 -5.01 17.25
CA PRO A 216 3.56 -5.63 17.99
C PRO A 216 4.11 -4.68 19.06
N PRO A 217 4.40 -5.15 20.29
CA PRO A 217 4.83 -4.29 21.39
C PRO A 217 6.03 -3.38 21.03
N ALA A 218 6.96 -3.89 20.23
CA ALA A 218 8.12 -3.13 19.75
C ALA A 218 7.77 -1.92 18.84
N LEU A 219 6.56 -1.89 18.26
CA LEU A 219 6.09 -0.85 17.35
C LEU A 219 4.95 0.00 17.93
N ALA A 220 4.38 -0.38 19.08
CA ALA A 220 3.14 0.22 19.61
C ALA A 220 3.23 1.73 19.91
N ALA A 221 4.44 2.23 20.18
CA ALA A 221 4.70 3.66 20.37
C ALA A 221 4.66 4.46 19.06
N GLU A 222 4.99 3.83 17.94
CA GLU A 222 5.21 4.53 16.67
C GLU A 222 4.20 4.18 15.56
N ALA A 223 3.45 3.09 15.70
CA ALA A 223 2.54 2.57 14.69
C ALA A 223 1.13 2.36 15.26
N THR A 224 0.14 2.46 14.37
CA THR A 224 -1.28 2.20 14.65
C THR A 224 -1.95 1.59 13.41
N SER A 225 -3.25 1.33 13.49
CA SER A 225 -4.10 0.89 12.36
C SER A 225 -5.36 1.73 12.29
N LEU A 226 -6.01 1.79 11.12
CA LEU A 226 -7.29 2.50 10.98
C LEU A 226 -8.33 1.99 11.98
N ARG A 227 -8.40 0.66 12.16
CA ARG A 227 -9.33 0.03 13.09
C ARG A 227 -9.13 0.47 14.53
N ARG A 228 -7.89 0.63 14.98
CA ARG A 228 -7.60 1.06 16.35
C ARG A 228 -7.94 2.52 16.60
N GLU A 229 -7.84 3.36 15.58
CA GLU A 229 -8.12 4.79 15.68
C GLU A 229 -9.61 5.13 15.50
N ALA A 230 -10.34 4.33 14.72
CA ALA A 230 -11.76 4.55 14.43
C ALA A 230 -12.74 3.60 15.14
N ASP A 231 -12.23 2.61 15.88
CA ASP A 231 -13.01 1.55 16.54
C ASP A 231 -13.98 0.82 15.57
N GLY A 232 -13.49 0.50 14.37
CA GLY A 232 -14.30 -0.09 13.30
C GLY A 232 -13.48 -0.79 12.22
N THR A 233 -14.09 -1.69 11.45
CA THR A 233 -13.42 -2.40 10.36
C THR A 233 -13.61 -1.68 9.03
N PHE A 234 -12.57 -1.68 8.20
CA PHE A 234 -12.59 -1.06 6.87
C PHE A 234 -12.45 -2.10 5.76
N SER A 235 -13.07 -1.86 4.60
CA SER A 235 -12.87 -2.72 3.44
C SER A 235 -11.51 -2.43 2.82
N ARG A 236 -10.63 -3.45 2.80
CA ARG A 236 -9.32 -3.35 2.15
C ARG A 236 -9.48 -3.17 0.64
N LEU A 237 -10.49 -3.80 0.04
CA LEU A 237 -10.76 -3.68 -1.39
C LEU A 237 -11.23 -2.27 -1.79
N GLU A 238 -12.08 -1.61 -0.99
CA GLU A 238 -12.48 -0.21 -1.27
C GLU A 238 -11.26 0.71 -1.19
N ILE A 239 -10.51 0.66 -0.09
CA ILE A 239 -9.30 1.47 0.10
C ILE A 239 -8.31 1.25 -1.05
N LEU A 240 -8.02 -0.01 -1.42
CA LEU A 240 -7.08 -0.32 -2.50
C LEU A 240 -7.54 0.29 -3.83
N THR A 241 -8.81 0.14 -4.17
CA THR A 241 -9.31 0.60 -5.48
C THR A 241 -9.44 2.11 -5.57
N ALA A 242 -9.84 2.77 -4.49
CA ALA A 242 -9.78 4.22 -4.36
C ALA A 242 -8.34 4.74 -4.45
N LEU A 243 -7.40 4.06 -3.78
CA LEU A 243 -5.98 4.40 -3.80
C LEU A 243 -5.37 4.25 -5.20
N LEU A 244 -5.65 3.18 -5.93
CA LEU A 244 -5.14 3.00 -7.29
C LEU A 244 -5.65 4.10 -8.23
N LYS A 245 -6.93 4.48 -8.12
CA LYS A 245 -7.51 5.61 -8.88
C LYS A 245 -6.83 6.92 -8.53
N ARG A 246 -6.60 7.19 -7.23
CA ARG A 246 -5.96 8.41 -6.76
C ARG A 246 -4.49 8.49 -7.16
N LEU A 247 -3.77 7.37 -7.08
CA LEU A 247 -2.39 7.25 -7.55
C LEU A 247 -2.29 7.53 -9.05
N GLU A 248 -3.17 6.94 -9.86
CA GLU A 248 -3.19 7.17 -11.31
C GLU A 248 -3.54 8.63 -11.66
N HIS A 249 -4.51 9.23 -10.95
CA HIS A 249 -4.85 10.63 -11.09
C HIS A 249 -3.64 11.54 -10.85
N TYR A 250 -2.97 11.41 -9.70
CA TYR A 250 -1.80 12.23 -9.41
C TYR A 250 -0.61 11.91 -10.30
N TYR A 251 -0.44 10.65 -10.73
CA TYR A 251 0.62 10.26 -11.65
C TYR A 251 0.46 10.97 -12.99
N ASN A 252 -0.75 11.01 -13.54
CA ASN A 252 -1.03 11.73 -14.79
C ASN A 252 -0.82 13.23 -14.63
N ARG A 253 -1.34 13.84 -13.54
CA ARG A 253 -1.09 15.26 -13.24
C ARG A 253 0.39 15.59 -13.10
N PHE A 254 1.16 14.72 -12.46
CA PHE A 254 2.61 14.90 -12.36
C PHE A 254 3.29 14.87 -13.73
N LEU A 255 2.90 13.97 -14.63
CA LEU A 255 3.45 13.92 -15.99
C LEU A 255 3.06 15.15 -16.82
N GLU A 256 1.86 15.68 -16.63
CA GLU A 256 1.32 16.82 -17.40
C GLU A 256 1.77 18.19 -16.86
N GLU A 257 1.73 18.38 -15.54
CA GLU A 257 1.93 19.66 -14.86
C GLU A 257 3.30 19.77 -14.15
N GLY A 258 4.05 18.66 -14.04
CA GLY A 258 5.33 18.60 -13.35
C GLY A 258 5.24 18.43 -11.82
N ALA A 259 6.40 18.32 -11.17
CA ALA A 259 6.51 17.97 -9.74
C ALA A 259 5.81 18.96 -8.79
N GLY A 260 5.76 20.24 -9.17
CA GLY A 260 5.24 21.31 -8.31
C GLY A 260 3.79 21.10 -7.88
N VAL A 261 2.96 20.43 -8.69
CA VAL A 261 1.57 20.13 -8.33
C VAL A 261 1.47 19.20 -7.13
N ILE A 262 2.35 18.19 -7.07
CA ILE A 262 2.42 17.22 -5.97
C ILE A 262 3.03 17.86 -4.73
N VAL A 263 4.10 18.63 -4.89
CA VAL A 263 4.77 19.30 -3.78
C VAL A 263 3.85 20.30 -3.10
N ARG A 264 3.11 21.12 -3.87
CA ARG A 264 2.11 22.04 -3.32
C ARG A 264 1.08 21.28 -2.50
N ARG A 265 0.52 20.19 -3.06
CA ARG A 265 -0.49 19.41 -2.36
C ARG A 265 0.04 18.75 -1.09
N PHE A 266 1.27 18.23 -1.13
CA PHE A 266 1.95 17.71 0.06
C PHE A 266 2.06 18.78 1.15
N CYS A 267 2.49 19.99 0.79
CA CYS A 267 2.63 21.11 1.73
C CYS A 267 1.29 21.54 2.35
N GLU A 268 0.19 21.46 1.61
CA GLU A 268 -1.15 21.80 2.10
C GLU A 268 -1.66 20.85 3.19
N ILE A 269 -1.34 19.55 3.07
CA ILE A 269 -1.92 18.51 3.95
C ILE A 269 -0.93 17.97 4.99
N SER A 270 0.35 18.32 4.90
CA SER A 270 1.40 17.84 5.81
C SER A 270 1.70 18.87 6.90
N SER A 271 1.48 18.50 8.16
CA SER A 271 1.96 19.30 9.30
C SER A 271 3.49 19.33 9.42
N TYR A 272 4.18 18.40 8.75
CA TYR A 272 5.64 18.33 8.68
C TYR A 272 6.23 19.17 7.52
N ALA A 273 5.39 19.81 6.71
CA ALA A 273 5.89 20.68 5.64
C ALA A 273 6.50 21.96 6.20
N SER A 274 5.91 22.57 7.23
CA SER A 274 6.36 23.85 7.78
C SER A 274 6.06 24.01 9.26
N GLY A 275 6.91 24.74 9.97
CA GLY A 275 6.67 25.20 11.34
C GLY A 275 6.93 24.15 12.43
N LYS A 276 7.08 22.88 12.09
CA LYS A 276 7.29 21.79 13.05
C LYS A 276 8.76 21.63 13.44
N ARG A 277 9.03 21.53 14.74
CA ARG A 277 10.35 21.20 15.28
C ARG A 277 10.66 19.72 15.05
N VAL A 278 11.81 19.44 14.43
CA VAL A 278 12.15 18.09 14.00
C VAL A 278 13.63 17.78 14.20
N ARG A 279 13.90 16.49 14.38
CA ARG A 279 15.21 15.87 14.22
C ARG A 279 15.21 15.02 12.96
N VAL A 280 16.16 15.30 12.06
CA VAL A 280 16.40 14.53 10.84
C VAL A 280 17.66 13.71 11.02
N THR A 281 17.59 12.40 10.80
CA THR A 281 18.74 11.49 10.84
C THR A 281 18.98 10.88 9.46
N ASP A 282 20.17 11.07 8.89
CA ASP A 282 20.60 10.48 7.62
C ASP A 282 22.00 9.86 7.78
N GLY A 283 22.05 8.53 7.94
CA GLY A 283 23.27 7.84 8.35
C GLY A 283 23.78 8.35 9.70
N THR A 284 25.00 8.90 9.71
CA THR A 284 25.61 9.51 10.90
C THR A 284 25.30 11.00 11.07
N ARG A 285 24.71 11.63 10.04
CA ARG A 285 24.36 13.05 10.08
C ARG A 285 23.04 13.24 10.80
N VAL A 286 23.02 14.16 11.76
CA VAL A 286 21.83 14.58 12.49
C VAL A 286 21.65 16.08 12.30
N THR A 287 20.47 16.48 11.86
CA THR A 287 20.08 17.88 11.68
C THR A 287 18.85 18.16 12.54
N THR A 288 18.92 19.13 13.44
CA THR A 288 17.79 19.61 14.26
C THR A 288 17.38 21.00 13.79
N GLY A 289 16.08 21.29 13.84
CA GLY A 289 15.57 22.58 13.43
C GLY A 289 14.06 22.59 13.19
N GLN A 290 13.59 23.63 12.53
CA GLN A 290 12.20 23.79 12.14
C GLN A 290 12.01 23.51 10.66
N THR A 291 10.99 22.73 10.30
CA THR A 291 10.59 22.53 8.90
C THR A 291 10.20 23.87 8.26
N ALA A 292 10.66 24.12 7.04
CA ALA A 292 10.59 25.42 6.36
C ALA A 292 10.08 25.29 4.91
N GLY A 293 9.22 24.32 4.65
CA GLY A 293 8.69 24.01 3.32
C GLY A 293 9.52 22.98 2.57
N LEU A 294 9.11 22.73 1.33
CA LEU A 294 9.82 21.89 0.38
C LEU A 294 10.25 22.75 -0.81
N THR A 295 11.36 22.38 -1.45
CA THR A 295 11.75 22.91 -2.78
C THR A 295 10.76 22.44 -3.85
N PRO A 296 10.73 23.05 -5.06
CA PRO A 296 9.87 22.60 -6.15
C PRO A 296 10.05 21.12 -6.56
N GLU A 297 11.23 20.55 -6.28
CA GLU A 297 11.56 19.14 -6.54
C GLU A 297 11.17 18.20 -5.37
N GLY A 298 10.65 18.73 -4.27
CA GLY A 298 10.18 17.95 -3.12
C GLY A 298 11.23 17.68 -2.04
N VAL A 299 12.38 18.38 -2.09
CA VAL A 299 13.43 18.32 -1.06
C VAL A 299 12.99 19.12 0.16
N LEU A 300 13.02 18.51 1.35
CA LEU A 300 12.62 19.17 2.60
C LEU A 300 13.65 20.23 3.00
N GLN A 301 13.17 21.39 3.45
CA GLN A 301 13.99 22.46 3.98
C GLN A 301 13.87 22.49 5.51
N VAL A 302 15.01 22.49 6.20
CA VAL A 302 15.06 22.60 7.67
C VAL A 302 15.88 23.83 8.04
N ARG A 303 15.25 24.79 8.72
CA ARG A 303 15.91 25.95 9.31
C ARG A 303 16.47 25.57 10.66
N ARG A 304 17.80 25.57 10.76
CA ARG A 304 18.57 25.24 11.97
C ARG A 304 18.53 26.40 12.97
N ASP A 305 19.01 26.15 14.18
CA ASP A 305 19.02 27.13 15.28
C ASP A 305 19.96 28.31 15.04
N ASP A 306 20.97 28.12 14.19
CA ASP A 306 21.87 29.17 13.72
C ASP A 306 21.25 30.06 12.62
N GLY A 307 19.98 29.80 12.25
CA GLY A 307 19.24 30.50 11.21
C GLY A 307 19.52 30.01 9.79
N GLN A 308 20.45 29.08 9.58
CA GLN A 308 20.75 28.54 8.25
C GLN A 308 19.70 27.51 7.81
N THR A 309 19.33 27.54 6.52
CA THR A 309 18.46 26.53 5.92
C THR A 309 19.27 25.42 5.29
N GLU A 310 19.00 24.19 5.70
CA GLU A 310 19.59 22.97 5.15
C GLU A 310 18.59 22.23 4.25
N LEU A 311 19.06 21.75 3.09
CA LEU A 311 18.29 20.92 2.18
C LEU A 311 18.46 19.44 2.52
N ILE A 312 17.37 18.79 2.92
CA ILE A 312 17.30 17.39 3.32
C ILE A 312 16.78 16.55 2.14
N ARG A 313 17.70 15.80 1.50
CA ARG A 313 17.39 14.92 0.35
C ARG A 313 17.00 13.50 0.75
N SER A 314 17.49 13.06 1.89
CA SER A 314 17.28 11.73 2.46
C SER A 314 17.28 11.80 3.98
N GLY A 315 16.88 10.70 4.60
CA GLY A 315 16.85 10.56 6.05
C GLY A 315 15.47 10.28 6.62
N GLN A 316 15.44 10.20 7.94
CA GLN A 316 14.27 9.98 8.76
C GLN A 316 13.96 11.23 9.59
N VAL A 317 12.76 11.77 9.40
CA VAL A 317 12.25 12.91 10.17
C VAL A 317 11.47 12.39 11.39
N ARG A 318 11.78 12.91 12.57
CA ARG A 318 11.03 12.67 13.81
C ARG A 318 10.67 14.01 14.46
N PRO A 319 9.53 14.11 15.17
CA PRO A 319 9.34 15.24 16.08
C PRO A 319 10.48 15.24 17.10
N GLU A 320 10.96 16.43 17.44
CA GLU A 320 11.90 16.62 18.56
C GLU A 320 11.18 16.62 19.90
#